data_AF-A0A511D9Q7-F1
#
_entry.id   AF-A0A511D9Q7-F1
#
_cell.length_a   1.000
_cell.length_b   1.000
_cell.length_c   1.000
_cell.angle_alpha   90.00
_cell.angle_beta   90.00
_cell.angle_gamma   90.00
#
_symmetry.space_group_name_H-M   'P 1'
#
loop_
_entity.id
_entity.type
_entity.pdbx_description
1 polymer ?
#
loop_
_entity_poly.entity_id
_entity_poly.type
_entity_poly.pdbx_seq_one_letter_code
_entity_poly.pdbx_strand_id
1 'polypeptide(L)'
;MLFTGTMPGVEGHVGYLAGRYRNGALSDVWTDASRCAERTFTAWAAGCSCGWYGSLQPLTTVGQYGARRQWANEHLPVVLAEATAPSVSPTVAAG
;
A
#
# COMPACT_ATOMS: atom_id res chain seq x y z
N MET A 1 7.11 7.76 4.58
CA MET A 1 5.87 8.08 5.35
C MET A 1 4.92 6.90 5.27
N LEU A 2 4.48 6.40 6.43
CA LEU A 2 3.43 5.39 6.54
C LEU A 2 2.06 6.07 6.58
N PHE A 3 1.04 5.42 6.06
CA PHE A 3 -0.33 5.93 5.97
C PHE A 3 -1.24 5.37 7.05
N THR A 4 -0.89 4.24 7.68
CA THR A 4 -1.70 3.58 8.69
C THR A 4 -0.92 3.24 9.95
N GLY A 5 -1.57 3.49 11.09
CA GLY A 5 -1.22 2.91 12.39
C GLY A 5 -2.02 1.64 12.63
N THR A 6 -1.76 0.96 13.75
CA THR A 6 -2.44 -0.26 14.20
C THR A 6 -3.96 -0.05 14.27
N MET A 7 -4.69 -0.64 13.32
CA MET A 7 -6.15 -0.75 13.33
C MET A 7 -6.50 -2.23 13.41
N PRO A 8 -7.37 -2.66 14.34
CA PRO A 8 -7.76 -4.07 14.44
C PRO A 8 -8.33 -4.60 13.13
N GLY A 9 -7.85 -5.76 12.68
CA GLY A 9 -8.35 -6.46 11.50
C GLY A 9 -7.62 -6.13 10.19
N VAL A 10 -6.59 -5.28 10.20
CA VAL A 10 -5.75 -5.01 9.01
C VAL A 10 -4.28 -5.32 9.29
N GLU A 11 -4.07 -6.33 10.13
CA GLU A 11 -2.75 -6.75 10.59
C GLU A 11 -1.93 -7.23 9.40
N GLY A 12 -0.75 -6.64 9.21
CA GLY A 12 0.09 -6.89 8.03
C GLY A 12 -0.19 -5.99 6.83
N HIS A 13 -1.15 -5.06 6.90
CA HIS A 13 -1.48 -4.09 5.86
C HIS A 13 -1.09 -2.65 6.24
N VAL A 14 0.22 -2.41 6.32
CA VAL A 14 0.78 -1.08 6.53
C VAL A 14 0.89 -0.38 5.18
N GLY A 15 0.10 0.69 4.98
CA GLY A 15 0.19 1.53 3.79
C GLY A 15 1.39 2.46 3.83
N TYR A 16 2.04 2.70 2.70
CA TYR A 16 3.19 3.61 2.59
C TYR A 16 3.27 4.29 1.21
N LEU A 17 3.99 5.41 1.15
CA LEU A 17 4.28 6.13 -0.09
C LEU A 17 5.50 5.51 -0.77
N ALA A 18 5.29 4.79 -1.88
CA ALA A 18 6.36 4.23 -2.68
C ALA A 18 6.83 5.25 -3.74
N GLY A 19 8.13 5.50 -3.81
CA GLY A 19 8.74 6.30 -4.87
C GLY A 19 9.18 5.42 -6.03
N ARG A 20 8.88 5.82 -7.27
CA ARG A 20 9.32 5.10 -8.47
C ARG A 20 10.70 5.55 -8.91
N TYR A 21 11.67 4.66 -8.89
CA TYR A 21 13.01 4.89 -9.43
C TYR A 21 13.00 4.97 -10.97
N ARG A 22 14.08 5.50 -11.56
CA ARG A 22 14.21 5.65 -13.02
C ARG A 22 14.23 4.32 -13.77
N ASN A 23 14.71 3.25 -13.13
CA ASN A 23 14.69 1.89 -13.68
C ASN A 23 13.29 1.23 -13.60
N GLY A 24 12.28 1.94 -13.08
CA GLY A 24 10.91 1.46 -12.97
C GLY A 24 10.59 0.73 -11.67
N ALA A 25 11.60 0.39 -10.85
CA ALA A 25 11.37 -0.22 -9.54
C ALA A 25 10.68 0.75 -8.58
N LEU A 26 9.96 0.19 -7.60
CA LEU A 26 9.31 0.94 -6.52
C LEU A 26 10.12 0.77 -5.24
N SER A 27 10.24 1.85 -4.46
CA SER A 27 10.78 1.77 -3.10
C SER A 27 9.83 1.01 -2.18
N ASP A 28 10.37 0.44 -1.11
CA ASP A 28 9.62 -0.38 -0.16
C ASP A 28 9.14 0.42 1.07
N VAL A 29 8.52 -0.30 2.01
CA VAL A 29 7.96 0.23 3.26
C VAL A 29 9.02 0.84 4.20
N TRP A 30 10.28 0.42 4.08
CA TRP A 30 11.38 0.90 4.92
C TRP A 30 12.02 2.17 4.38
N THR A 31 11.66 2.55 3.16
CA THR A 31 12.20 3.73 2.50
C THR A 31 11.49 5.00 2.99
N ASP A 32 12.21 5.84 3.74
CA ASP A 32 11.74 7.19 4.02
C ASP A 32 11.99 8.12 2.83
N ALA A 33 11.00 8.20 1.93
CA ALA A 33 11.06 9.03 0.74
C ALA A 33 11.35 10.52 1.01
N SER A 34 11.11 11.02 2.23
CA SER A 34 11.41 12.41 2.61
C SER A 34 12.90 12.67 2.84
N ARG A 35 13.68 11.61 3.08
CA ARG A 35 15.14 11.66 3.31
C ARG A 35 15.95 11.32 2.06
N CYS A 36 15.30 10.89 0.99
CA CYS A 36 15.98 10.62 -0.27
C CYS A 36 16.39 11.94 -0.94
N ALA A 37 17.53 11.91 -1.66
CA ALA A 37 17.99 13.06 -2.42
C ALA A 37 16.92 13.52 -3.43
N GLU A 38 16.90 14.81 -3.74
CA GLU A 38 16.04 15.35 -4.78
C GLU A 38 16.19 14.58 -6.10
N ARG A 39 15.09 14.43 -6.85
CA ARG A 39 15.05 13.74 -8.15
C ARG A 39 15.43 12.24 -8.12
N THR A 40 15.50 11.62 -6.94
CA THR A 40 15.64 10.15 -6.79
C THR A 40 14.45 9.42 -7.44
N PHE A 41 13.25 9.96 -7.28
CA PHE A 41 12.02 9.38 -7.78
C PHE A 41 11.51 10.10 -9.03
N THR A 42 10.69 9.39 -9.79
CA THR A 42 10.08 9.84 -11.06
C THR A 42 8.56 9.91 -10.98
N ALA A 43 7.95 9.23 -10.00
CA ALA A 43 6.52 9.20 -9.73
C ALA A 43 6.29 8.70 -8.30
N TRP A 44 5.06 8.82 -7.81
CA TRP A 44 4.60 8.23 -6.56
C TRP A 44 3.67 7.04 -6.84
N ALA A 45 3.64 6.07 -5.95
CA ALA A 45 2.65 5.00 -5.94
C ALA A 45 2.17 4.77 -4.51
N ALA A 46 0.95 4.28 -4.38
CA ALA A 46 0.52 3.65 -3.14
C ALA A 46 1.23 2.30 -3.01
N GLY A 47 1.80 2.00 -1.86
CA GLY A 47 2.35 0.68 -1.52
C GLY A 47 1.71 0.12 -0.25
N CYS A 48 1.64 -1.20 -0.15
CA CYS A 48 1.25 -1.90 1.08
C CYS A 48 2.28 -2.98 1.43
N SER A 49 2.51 -3.21 2.73
CA SER A 49 3.45 -4.23 3.20
C SER A 49 3.12 -5.66 2.74
N CYS A 50 1.88 -5.91 2.30
CA CYS A 50 1.46 -7.17 1.68
C CYS A 50 1.91 -7.33 0.21
N GLY A 51 2.58 -6.35 -0.37
CA GLY A 51 3.07 -6.36 -1.76
C GLY A 51 2.15 -5.72 -2.79
N TRP A 52 0.98 -5.21 -2.38
CA TRP A 52 0.07 -4.49 -3.27
C TRP A 52 0.62 -3.10 -3.62
N TYR A 53 0.44 -2.69 -4.88
CA TYR A 53 0.75 -1.36 -5.37
C TYR A 53 -0.39 -0.77 -6.18
N GLY A 54 -0.62 0.54 -5.99
CA GLY A 54 -1.56 1.32 -6.78
C GLY A 54 -0.94 1.89 -8.06
N SER A 55 -1.80 2.47 -8.89
CA SER A 55 -1.43 3.21 -10.09
C SER A 55 -0.47 4.37 -9.80
N LEU A 56 0.41 4.67 -10.76
CA LEU A 56 1.37 5.76 -10.63
C LEU A 56 0.66 7.13 -10.59
N GLN A 57 1.14 7.96 -9.68
CA GLN A 57 0.75 9.34 -9.48
C GLN A 57 1.91 10.28 -9.86
N PRO A 58 1.64 11.51 -10.33
CA PRO A 58 2.68 12.48 -10.66
C PRO A 58 3.63 12.75 -9.48
N LEU A 59 4.91 13.06 -9.75
CA LEU A 59 5.91 13.43 -8.73
C LEU A 59 5.65 14.84 -8.17
N THR A 60 4.53 15.02 -7.49
CA THR A 60 4.09 16.27 -6.86
C THR A 60 3.46 15.98 -5.51
N THR A 61 3.30 16.99 -4.66
CA THR A 61 2.58 16.87 -3.39
C THR A 61 1.15 16.38 -3.60
N VAL A 62 0.48 16.85 -4.67
CA VAL A 62 -0.86 16.37 -5.05
C VAL A 62 -0.85 14.88 -5.38
N GLY A 63 0.19 14.40 -6.08
CA GLY A 63 0.38 12.98 -6.36
C GLY A 63 0.61 12.14 -5.10
N GLN A 64 1.31 12.67 -4.09
CA GLN A 64 1.44 11.99 -2.79
C GLN A 64 0.07 11.80 -2.11
N TYR A 65 -0.75 12.86 -2.08
CA TYR A 65 -2.12 12.77 -1.58
C TYR A 65 -3.01 11.87 -2.43
N GLY A 66 -2.79 11.84 -3.75
CA GLY A 66 -3.43 10.90 -4.68
C GLY A 66 -3.12 9.45 -4.30
N ALA A 67 -1.85 9.10 -4.12
CA ALA A 67 -1.42 7.76 -3.73
C ALA A 67 -1.99 7.36 -2.36
N ARG A 68 -1.99 8.28 -1.39
CA ARG A 68 -2.59 8.01 -0.07
C ARG A 68 -4.09 7.71 -0.16
N ARG A 69 -4.84 8.50 -0.95
CA ARG A 69 -6.28 8.28 -1.18
C ARG A 69 -6.52 6.98 -1.93
N GLN A 70 -5.66 6.65 -2.89
CA GLN A 70 -5.74 5.41 -3.64
C GLN A 70 -5.65 4.20 -2.72
N TRP A 71 -4.64 4.15 -1.84
CA TRP A 71 -4.53 3.08 -0.86
C TRP A 71 -5.79 2.96 0.01
N ALA A 72 -6.30 4.09 0.53
CA ALA A 72 -7.45 4.12 1.42
C ALA A 72 -8.78 3.73 0.75
N ASN A 73 -8.92 3.97 -0.55
CA ASN A 73 -10.17 3.76 -1.28
C ASN A 73 -10.19 2.48 -2.11
N GLU A 74 -9.03 1.98 -2.52
CA GLU A 74 -8.94 0.81 -3.41
C GLU A 74 -8.45 -0.43 -2.67
N HIS A 75 -7.45 -0.30 -1.79
CA HIS A 75 -6.87 -1.46 -1.10
C HIS A 75 -7.51 -1.71 0.26
N LEU A 76 -7.54 -0.70 1.12
CA LEU A 76 -8.05 -0.85 2.49
C LEU A 76 -9.47 -1.46 2.58
N PRO A 77 -10.45 -1.08 1.73
CA PRO A 77 -11.79 -1.65 1.80
C PRO A 77 -11.82 -3.15 1.49
N VAL A 78 -10.97 -3.62 0.57
CA VAL A 78 -10.85 -5.05 0.22
C VAL A 78 -10.32 -5.82 1.41
N VAL A 79 -9.25 -5.32 2.04
CA VAL A 79 -8.65 -5.94 3.23
C VAL A 79 -9.64 -6.02 4.39
N LEU A 80 -10.39 -4.94 4.64
CA LEU A 80 -11.41 -4.91 5.69
C LEU A 80 -12.54 -5.91 5.41
N ALA A 81 -12.96 -6.06 4.15
CA ALA A 81 -13.95 -7.04 3.76
C ALA A 81 -13.45 -8.47 3.98
N GLU A 82 -12.20 -8.77 3.62
CA GLU A 82 -11.56 -10.07 3.84
C GLU A 82 -11.42 -10.41 5.32
N ALA A 83 -11.05 -9.43 6.15
CA ALA A 83 -10.93 -9.62 7.60
C ALA A 83 -12.28 -9.86 8.30
N THR A 84 -13.36 -9.33 7.73
CA THR A 84 -14.72 -9.46 8.29
C THR A 84 -15.47 -10.67 7.71
N ALA A 85 -14.94 -11.28 6.63
CA ALA A 85 -15.55 -12.46 6.03
C ALA A 85 -15.49 -13.65 7.00
N PRO A 86 -16.61 -14.35 7.26
CA PRO A 86 -16.57 -15.56 8.08
C PRO A 86 -15.66 -16.58 7.37
N SER A 87 -14.68 -17.10 8.10
CA SER A 87 -13.79 -18.15 7.63
C SER A 87 -14.62 -19.39 7.29
N VAL A 88 -15.00 -19.55 6.02
CA VAL A 88 -15.56 -20.81 5.53
C VAL A 88 -14.39 -21.78 5.42
N SER A 89 -14.07 -22.46 6.54
CA SER A 89 -13.22 -23.64 6.47
C SER A 89 -13.95 -24.68 5.63
N PRO A 90 -13.37 -25.19 4.53
CA PRO A 90 -13.91 -26.39 3.92
C PRO A 90 -13.63 -27.53 4.90
N THR A 91 -14.65 -27.90 5.68
CA THR A 91 -14.66 -29.21 6.33
C THR A 91 -14.61 -30.24 5.21
N VAL A 92 -13.42 -30.79 4.97
CA VAL A 92 -13.25 -31.98 4.13
C VAL A 92 -13.98 -33.10 4.86
N ALA A 93 -15.21 -33.38 4.41
CA ALA A 93 -15.91 -34.58 4.79
C ALA A 93 -15.14 -35.75 4.14
N ALA A 94 -14.30 -36.41 4.94
CA ALA A 94 -13.79 -37.73 4.62
C ALA A 94 -14.97 -38.70 4.70
N GLY A 95 -15.33 -39.29 3.56
CA GLY A 95 -16.30 -40.37 3.40
C GLY A 95 -15.85 -41.26 2.26
#